data_AF-A0AAE4FH02-F1
#
_entry.id   AF-A0AAE4FH02-F1
#
_cell.length_a   1.000
_cell.length_b   1.000
_cell.length_c   1.000
_cell.angle_alpha   90.00
_cell.angle_beta   90.00
_cell.angle_gamma   90.00
#
_symmetry.space_group_name_H-M   'P 1'
#
loop_
_entity.id
_entity.type
_entity.pdbx_description
1 polymer ?
#
loop_
_entity_poly.entity_id
_entity_poly.type
_entity_poly.pdbx_seq_one_letter_code
_entity_poly.pdbx_strand_id
1 'polypeptide(L)'
;MNVPVVFTAVDAGGNLMLLHRMENAFITSIDIATNKAFTALALKIPTNEVTPNIQPGASLYGLQLSNNCRIATFGGGFPIVVDGEIIGAVGVSGGTVEEDMEIAKYALEACK
;
A
#
# COMPACT_ATOMS: atom_id res chain seq x y z
N MET A 1 -11.98 14.54 3.11
CA MET A 1 -10.92 14.72 4.13
C MET A 1 -10.04 15.90 3.72
N ASN A 2 -9.46 16.63 4.67
CA ASN A 2 -8.53 17.73 4.37
C ASN A 2 -7.07 17.28 4.55
N VAL A 3 -6.69 16.20 3.85
CA VAL A 3 -5.38 15.56 3.99
C VAL A 3 -4.75 15.34 2.60
N PRO A 4 -3.63 15.99 2.28
CA PRO A 4 -2.95 15.78 1.01
C PRO A 4 -2.15 14.47 1.04
N VAL A 5 -2.39 13.61 0.05
CA VAL A 5 -1.77 12.28 -0.04
C VAL A 5 -1.03 12.05 -1.36
N VAL A 6 -0.20 11.01 -1.37
CA VAL A 6 0.23 10.33 -2.58
C VAL A 6 -0.62 9.08 -2.76
N PHE A 7 -1.13 8.90 -3.98
CA PHE A 7 -1.80 7.68 -4.42
C PHE A 7 -0.96 7.01 -5.50
N THR A 8 -0.72 5.71 -5.34
CA THR A 8 0.02 4.87 -6.29
C THR A 8 -0.81 3.65 -6.68
N ALA A 9 -0.75 3.26 -7.95
CA ALA A 9 -1.29 1.99 -8.44
C ALA A 9 -0.24 1.22 -9.25
N VAL A 10 -0.24 -0.10 -9.13
CA VAL A 10 0.61 -1.03 -9.88
C VAL A 10 -0.24 -2.10 -10.59
N ASP A 11 0.25 -2.61 -11.72
CA ASP A 11 -0.36 -3.73 -12.43
C ASP A 11 -0.09 -5.09 -11.74
N ALA A 12 -0.62 -6.18 -12.30
CA ALA A 12 -0.41 -7.54 -11.79
C ALA A 12 1.06 -8.01 -11.82
N GLY A 13 1.92 -7.38 -12.64
CA GLY A 13 3.36 -7.62 -12.70
C GLY A 13 4.17 -6.78 -11.70
N GLY A 14 3.51 -5.85 -10.99
CA GLY A 14 4.15 -4.91 -10.06
C GLY A 14 4.75 -3.69 -10.72
N ASN A 15 4.41 -3.42 -11.99
CA ASN A 15 4.86 -2.23 -12.69
C ASN A 15 4.00 -1.02 -12.30
N LEU A 16 4.64 0.14 -12.15
CA LEU A 16 3.96 1.38 -11.81
C LEU A 16 3.01 1.80 -12.94
N MET A 17 1.73 1.91 -12.62
CA MET A 17 0.68 2.36 -13.56
C MET A 17 0.29 3.82 -13.33
N LEU A 18 0.26 4.24 -12.07
CA LEU A 18 -0.10 5.61 -11.69
C LEU A 18 0.63 6.02 -10.43
N LEU A 19 1.14 7.25 -10.41
CA LEU A 19 1.57 7.94 -9.22
C LEU A 19 1.01 9.36 -9.28
N HIS A 20 0.19 9.71 -8.31
CA HIS A 20 -0.35 11.06 -8.16
C HIS A 20 0.02 11.58 -6.77
N ARG A 21 0.77 12.68 -6.73
CA ARG A 21 1.05 13.41 -5.50
C ARG A 21 0.21 14.68 -5.46
N MET A 22 -0.67 14.78 -4.46
CA MET A 22 -1.39 16.02 -4.20
C MET A 22 -0.42 17.13 -3.79
N GLU A 23 -0.78 18.38 -4.09
CA GLU A 23 -0.05 19.53 -3.59
C GLU A 23 0.02 19.48 -2.05
N ASN A 24 1.18 19.84 -1.49
CA ASN A 24 1.48 19.79 -0.05
C ASN A 24 1.54 18.40 0.60
N ALA A 25 1.35 17.30 -0.14
CA ALA A 25 1.62 15.97 0.40
C ALA A 25 3.10 15.78 0.70
N PHE A 26 3.42 15.00 1.74
CA PHE A 26 4.79 14.71 2.13
C PHE A 26 5.58 14.08 0.98
N ILE A 27 6.83 14.52 0.78
CA ILE A 27 7.69 13.99 -0.28
C ILE A 27 8.04 12.52 -0.01
N THR A 28 8.20 12.14 1.26
CA THR A 28 8.44 10.76 1.69
C THR A 28 7.29 9.82 1.32
N SER A 29 6.05 10.33 1.22
CA SER A 29 4.89 9.55 0.84
C SER A 29 4.94 9.02 -0.59
N ILE A 30 5.79 9.59 -1.48
CA ILE A 30 6.02 9.06 -2.83
C ILE A 30 6.51 7.62 -2.77
N ASP A 31 7.56 7.39 -1.99
CA ASP A 31 8.16 6.08 -1.85
C ASP A 31 7.28 5.17 -0.99
N ILE A 32 6.71 5.68 0.11
CA ILE A 32 5.86 4.90 1.01
C ILE A 32 4.60 4.39 0.29
N ALA A 33 3.89 5.23 -0.48
CA ALA A 33 2.70 4.81 -1.22
C ALA A 33 3.05 3.75 -2.28
N THR A 34 4.18 3.92 -2.97
CA THR A 34 4.67 2.95 -3.96
C THR A 34 5.03 1.61 -3.33
N ASN A 35 5.70 1.63 -2.18
CA ASN A 35 6.06 0.43 -1.45
C ASN A 35 4.85 -0.25 -0.78
N LYS A 36 3.83 0.50 -0.37
CA LYS A 36 2.54 -0.05 0.07
C LYS A 36 1.83 -0.81 -1.05
N ALA A 37 1.77 -0.24 -2.26
CA ALA A 37 1.20 -0.92 -3.44
C ALA A 37 2.00 -2.18 -3.79
N PHE A 38 3.33 -2.09 -3.85
CA PHE A 38 4.21 -3.24 -4.06
C PHE A 38 3.98 -4.35 -3.03
N THR A 39 3.91 -3.99 -1.74
CA THR A 39 3.74 -4.96 -0.66
C THR A 39 2.39 -5.67 -0.76
N ALA A 40 1.32 -4.91 -1.00
CA ALA A 40 -0.01 -5.48 -1.15
C ALA A 40 -0.11 -6.47 -2.32
N LEU A 41 0.56 -6.17 -3.44
CA LEU A 41 0.66 -7.09 -4.56
C LEU A 41 1.53 -8.32 -4.24
N ALA A 42 2.74 -8.10 -3.74
CA ALA A 42 3.73 -9.14 -3.54
C ALA A 42 3.32 -10.16 -2.48
N LEU A 43 2.70 -9.68 -1.39
CA LEU A 43 2.22 -10.53 -0.30
C LEU A 43 0.75 -10.94 -0.46
N LYS A 44 0.03 -10.37 -1.44
CA LYS A 44 -1.38 -10.65 -1.73
C LYS A 44 -2.31 -10.41 -0.52
N ILE A 45 -1.93 -9.48 0.36
CA ILE A 45 -2.68 -9.11 1.56
C ILE A 45 -2.62 -7.58 1.76
N PRO A 46 -3.61 -6.98 2.42
CA PRO A 46 -3.52 -5.59 2.87
C PRO A 46 -2.29 -5.33 3.75
N THR A 47 -1.66 -4.16 3.63
CA THR A 47 -0.40 -3.88 4.36
C THR A 47 -0.59 -3.78 5.88
N ASN A 48 -1.80 -3.52 6.36
CA ASN A 48 -2.13 -3.56 7.79
C ASN A 48 -2.08 -4.98 8.39
N GLU A 49 -2.18 -6.02 7.56
CA GLU A 49 -2.10 -7.42 8.01
C GLU A 49 -0.64 -7.90 8.12
N VAL A 50 0.33 -7.13 7.63
CA VAL A 50 1.76 -7.46 7.72
C VAL A 50 2.28 -7.26 9.15
N THR A 51 1.85 -6.20 9.83
CA THR A 51 2.36 -5.78 11.16
C THR A 51 2.43 -6.90 12.19
N PRO A 52 1.37 -7.71 12.45
CA PRO A 52 1.42 -8.74 13.49
C PRO A 52 2.43 -9.87 13.19
N ASN A 53 2.77 -10.09 11.91
CA ASN A 53 3.64 -11.19 11.49
C ASN A 53 5.14 -10.86 11.63
N ILE A 54 5.49 -9.58 11.76
CA ILE A 54 6.87 -9.10 11.72
C ILE A 54 7.35 -8.52 13.06
N GLN A 55 6.57 -8.66 14.13
CA GLN A 55 6.98 -8.22 15.47
C GLN A 55 8.10 -9.12 16.02
N PRO A 56 8.93 -8.64 16.97
CA PRO A 56 9.88 -9.48 17.68
C PRO A 56 9.21 -10.75 18.23
N GLY A 57 9.72 -11.92 17.84
CA GLY A 57 9.17 -13.23 18.21
C GLY A 57 8.08 -13.79 17.29
N ALA A 58 7.62 -13.04 16.29
CA ALA A 58 6.69 -13.53 15.27
C ALA A 58 7.42 -14.31 14.15
N SER A 59 6.66 -15.10 13.39
CA SER A 59 7.19 -16.04 12.40
C SER A 59 7.94 -15.39 11.24
N LEU A 60 7.61 -14.14 10.89
CA LEU A 60 8.22 -13.38 9.79
C LEU A 60 9.04 -12.19 10.31
N TYR A 61 9.53 -12.25 11.55
CA TYR A 61 10.40 -11.21 12.09
C TYR A 61 11.62 -10.97 11.17
N GLY A 62 11.76 -9.73 10.67
CA GLY A 62 12.81 -9.34 9.74
C GLY A 62 12.39 -9.32 8.26
N LEU A 63 11.17 -9.71 7.91
CA LEU A 63 10.64 -9.61 6.53
C LEU A 63 10.79 -8.21 5.95
N GLN A 64 10.61 -7.18 6.76
CA GLN A 64 10.75 -5.77 6.37
C GLN A 64 12.17 -5.38 5.91
N LEU A 65 13.18 -6.19 6.22
CA LEU A 65 14.56 -5.99 5.80
C LEU A 65 14.87 -6.67 4.45
N SER A 66 13.96 -7.50 3.95
CA SER A 66 14.07 -8.13 2.63
C SER A 66 13.71 -7.16 1.50
N ASN A 67 13.89 -7.58 0.24
CA ASN A 67 13.44 -6.84 -0.94
C ASN A 67 13.90 -5.38 -0.95
N ASN A 68 15.15 -5.11 -0.55
CA ASN A 68 15.69 -3.75 -0.43
C ASN A 68 14.85 -2.84 0.47
N CYS A 69 14.31 -3.38 1.57
CA CYS A 69 13.45 -2.68 2.53
C CYS A 69 12.15 -2.12 1.94
N ARG A 70 11.64 -2.71 0.85
CA ARG A 70 10.40 -2.26 0.19
C ARG A 70 9.11 -2.75 0.84
N ILE A 71 9.18 -3.68 1.80
CA ILE A 71 7.99 -4.20 2.46
C ILE A 71 7.47 -3.17 3.46
N ALA A 72 6.34 -2.55 3.14
CA ALA A 72 5.63 -1.63 4.01
C ALA A 72 4.80 -2.40 5.05
N THR A 73 5.00 -2.07 6.33
CA THR A 73 4.50 -2.88 7.45
C THR A 73 3.33 -2.24 8.21
N PHE A 74 2.64 -1.29 7.60
CA PHE A 74 1.49 -0.59 8.17
C PHE A 74 0.47 -0.23 7.09
N GLY A 75 -0.77 0.02 7.50
CA GLY A 75 -1.93 0.15 6.62
C GLY A 75 -1.84 1.25 5.56
N GLY A 76 -2.58 1.05 4.46
CA GLY A 76 -2.70 1.98 3.34
C GLY A 76 -2.41 1.36 1.97
N GLY A 77 -1.98 0.11 1.89
CA GLY A 77 -1.88 -0.65 0.64
C GLY A 77 -2.87 -1.81 0.59
N PHE A 78 -3.50 -2.02 -0.57
CA PHE A 78 -4.50 -3.06 -0.78
C PHE A 78 -4.40 -3.70 -2.17
N PRO A 79 -4.57 -5.02 -2.28
CA PRO A 79 -4.68 -5.68 -3.59
C PRO A 79 -6.00 -5.30 -4.27
N ILE A 80 -5.98 -5.19 -5.60
CA ILE A 80 -7.17 -5.03 -6.43
C ILE A 80 -7.61 -6.42 -6.87
N VAL A 81 -8.79 -6.86 -6.43
CA VAL A 81 -9.33 -8.19 -6.73
C VAL A 81 -10.55 -8.09 -7.64
N VAL A 82 -10.50 -8.75 -8.79
CA VAL A 82 -11.60 -8.86 -9.76
C VAL A 82 -11.82 -10.34 -10.06
N ASP A 83 -13.05 -10.82 -9.93
CA ASP A 83 -13.42 -12.24 -10.15
C ASP A 83 -12.54 -13.25 -9.38
N GLY A 84 -12.03 -12.85 -8.21
CA GLY A 84 -11.16 -13.68 -7.37
C GLY A 84 -9.66 -13.62 -7.74
N GLU A 85 -9.29 -12.88 -8.78
CA GLU A 85 -7.92 -12.70 -9.22
C GLU A 85 -7.36 -11.32 -8.82
N ILE A 86 -6.09 -11.29 -8.39
CA ILE A 86 -5.39 -10.04 -8.10
C ILE A 86 -4.84 -9.48 -9.42
N ILE A 87 -5.41 -8.36 -9.87
CA ILE A 87 -5.02 -7.70 -11.13
C ILE A 87 -4.05 -6.53 -10.93
N GLY A 88 -3.70 -6.22 -9.68
CA GLY A 88 -2.83 -5.12 -9.30
C GLY A 88 -2.96 -4.78 -7.83
N ALA A 89 -2.43 -3.64 -7.43
CA ALA A 89 -2.57 -3.12 -6.08
C ALA A 89 -2.52 -1.60 -6.05
N VAL A 90 -3.09 -1.02 -4.99
CA VAL A 90 -3.03 0.42 -4.70
C VAL A 90 -2.28 0.66 -3.40
N GLY A 91 -1.73 1.86 -3.27
CA GLY A 91 -1.07 2.33 -2.05
C GLY A 91 -1.30 3.81 -1.85
N VAL A 92 -1.61 4.19 -0.61
CA VAL A 92 -1.85 5.57 -0.20
C VAL A 92 -0.92 5.93 0.96
N SER A 93 -0.35 7.13 0.91
CA SER A 93 0.41 7.69 2.02
C SER A 93 0.26 9.20 2.10
N GLY A 94 0.04 9.72 3.31
CA GLY A 94 0.17 11.14 3.63
C GLY A 94 -0.57 11.54 4.91
N GLY A 95 -1.64 10.82 5.24
CA GLY A 95 -2.41 11.03 6.46
C GLY A 95 -2.01 10.11 7.61
N THR A 96 -2.92 9.93 8.54
CA THR A 96 -2.86 8.82 9.50
C THR A 96 -3.01 7.47 8.78
N VAL A 97 -2.67 6.37 9.47
CA VAL A 97 -2.83 5.03 8.90
C VAL A 97 -4.30 4.75 8.57
N GLU A 98 -5.21 5.23 9.40
CA GLU A 98 -6.65 5.10 9.21
C GLU A 98 -7.14 5.89 7.98
N GLU A 99 -6.69 7.14 7.82
CA GLU A 99 -7.02 7.97 6.65
C GLU A 99 -6.47 7.36 5.35
N ASP A 100 -5.21 6.90 5.35
CA ASP A 100 -4.61 6.23 4.20
C ASP A 100 -5.43 4.98 3.80
N MET A 101 -5.88 4.19 4.78
CA MET A 101 -6.71 3.01 4.53
C MET A 101 -8.10 3.36 4.01
N GLU A 102 -8.74 4.40 4.55
CA GLU A 102 -10.07 4.82 4.11
C GLU A 102 -10.05 5.33 2.67
N ILE A 103 -9.06 6.15 2.30
CA ILE A 103 -8.87 6.62 0.92
C ILE A 103 -8.61 5.45 -0.04
N ALA A 104 -7.73 4.50 0.35
CA ALA A 104 -7.44 3.34 -0.47
C ALA A 104 -8.68 2.46 -0.70
N LYS A 105 -9.46 2.19 0.35
CA LYS A 105 -10.71 1.41 0.25
C LYS A 105 -11.75 2.12 -0.61
N TYR A 106 -11.91 3.43 -0.43
CA TYR A 106 -12.83 4.23 -1.25
C TYR A 106 -12.48 4.12 -2.75
N ALA A 107 -11.20 4.18 -3.10
CA ALA A 107 -10.76 4.00 -4.48
C ALA A 107 -11.10 2.60 -5.04
N LEU A 108 -10.99 1.54 -4.24
CA LEU A 108 -11.37 0.18 -4.66
C LEU A 108 -12.88 0.04 -4.85
N GLU A 109 -13.69 0.72 -4.04
CA GLU A 109 -15.15 0.73 -4.16
C GLU A 109 -15.62 1.49 -5.39
N ALA A 110 -14.96 2.60 -5.75
CA ALA A 110 -15.28 3.40 -6.92
C ALA A 110 -14.98 2.72 -8.27
N CYS A 111 -14.17 1.66 -8.26
CA CYS A 111 -13.80 0.88 -9.45
C CYS A 111 -14.72 -0.34 -9.71
N LYS A 112 -15.77 -0.53 -8.90
CA LYS A 112 -16.81 -1.54 -9.09
C LYS A 112 -17.94 -0.99 -9.95
#